data_AF-A0A150XCG9-F1
#
_entry.id   AF-A0A150XCG9-F1
#
_cell.length_a   1.000
_cell.length_b   1.000
_cell.length_c   1.000
_cell.angle_alpha   90.00
_cell.angle_beta   90.00
_cell.angle_gamma   90.00
#
_symmetry.space_group_name_H-M   'P 1'
#
loop_
_entity.id
_entity.type
_entity.pdbx_description
1 polymer ?
#
loop_
_entity_poly.entity_id
_entity_poly.type
_entity_poly.pdbx_seq_one_letter_code
_entity_poly.pdbx_strand_id
1 'polypeptide(L)'
;MKLIDLSLPSFAFLDDQTGATHQLEDRTVVCQPKTGLVFEVFSNEEPVAITTDNFQKKYSYQSPIVADAKEKHTIVMHVNPSGLPLDMIEEIADMLWAWYSAYLKWEDGNIANQNRPRLN
;
A
#
# COMPACT_ATOMS: atom_id res chain seq x y z
N MET A 1 25.46 -8.44 -24.96
CA MET A 1 23.98 -8.45 -25.00
C MET A 1 23.49 -8.34 -23.56
N LYS A 2 22.62 -7.37 -23.26
CA LYS A 2 22.10 -7.17 -21.90
C LYS A 2 20.74 -7.89 -21.82
N LEU A 3 20.60 -8.86 -20.91
CA LEU A 3 19.32 -9.48 -20.62
C LEU A 3 18.42 -8.45 -19.92
N ILE A 4 17.19 -8.32 -20.40
CA ILE A 4 16.17 -7.46 -19.80
C ILE A 4 15.20 -8.41 -19.07
N ASP A 5 14.99 -8.15 -17.79
CA ASP A 5 13.96 -8.82 -17.01
C ASP A 5 12.59 -8.21 -17.37
N LEU A 6 11.66 -9.05 -17.80
CA LEU A 6 10.30 -8.66 -18.20
C LEU A 6 9.26 -9.01 -17.12
N SER A 7 9.70 -9.41 -15.92
CA SER A 7 8.80 -9.69 -14.81
C SER A 7 8.06 -8.42 -14.37
N LEU A 8 6.77 -8.57 -14.13
CA LEU A 8 5.95 -7.53 -13.51
C LEU A 8 6.22 -7.48 -12.01
N PRO A 9 6.04 -6.32 -11.36
CA PRO A 9 6.15 -6.24 -9.91
C PRO A 9 5.05 -7.06 -9.23
N SER A 10 5.31 -7.51 -8.00
CA SER A 10 4.33 -8.24 -7.20
C SER A 10 3.10 -7.40 -6.85
N PHE A 11 3.29 -6.08 -6.70
CA PHE A 11 2.26 -5.10 -6.40
C PHE A 11 2.56 -3.79 -7.13
N ALA A 12 1.52 -3.03 -7.44
CA ALA A 12 1.63 -1.72 -8.07
C ALA A 12 0.58 -0.76 -7.51
N PHE A 13 0.97 0.49 -7.27
CA PHE A 13 0.01 1.55 -6.99
C PHE A 13 -0.87 1.80 -8.23
N LEU A 14 -2.16 2.01 -8.00
CA LEU A 14 -3.08 2.51 -9.00
C LEU A 14 -3.21 4.02 -8.83
N ASP A 15 -3.09 4.75 -9.93
CA ASP A 15 -3.16 6.20 -9.97
C ASP A 15 -4.06 6.61 -11.15
N ASP A 16 -4.88 7.64 -10.98
CA ASP A 16 -5.83 8.12 -11.97
C ASP A 16 -5.42 9.47 -12.58
N GLN A 17 -4.13 9.62 -12.90
CA GLN A 17 -3.55 10.84 -13.50
C GLN A 17 -4.25 11.38 -14.76
N THR A 18 -5.14 10.61 -15.39
CA THR A 18 -5.81 10.96 -16.65
C THR A 18 -7.34 11.10 -16.54
N GLY A 19 -7.91 10.89 -15.36
CA GLY A 19 -9.36 11.03 -15.13
C GLY A 19 -9.78 12.49 -14.98
N ALA A 20 -10.93 12.87 -15.56
CA ALA A 20 -11.52 14.20 -15.36
C ALA A 20 -12.00 14.44 -13.91
N THR A 21 -12.03 13.39 -13.08
CA THR A 21 -12.64 13.39 -11.76
C THR A 21 -11.69 13.02 -10.62
N HIS A 22 -10.41 12.74 -10.90
CA HIS A 22 -9.38 12.39 -9.90
C HIS A 22 -9.88 11.50 -8.74
N GLN A 23 -10.54 10.39 -9.06
CA GLN A 23 -11.25 9.53 -8.10
C GLN A 23 -10.31 8.80 -7.12
N LEU A 24 -9.01 8.80 -7.42
CA LEU A 24 -7.98 8.20 -6.59
C LEU A 24 -7.12 9.26 -5.88
N GLU A 25 -7.46 10.54 -5.97
CA GLU A 25 -6.78 11.61 -5.23
C GLU A 25 -6.80 11.30 -3.73
N ASP A 26 -5.64 11.42 -3.08
CA ASP A 26 -5.39 11.11 -1.67
C ASP A 26 -5.72 9.66 -1.24
N ARG A 27 -5.86 8.72 -2.19
CA ARG A 27 -6.15 7.32 -1.91
C ARG A 27 -4.99 6.41 -2.25
N THR A 28 -4.60 5.57 -1.30
CA THR A 28 -3.57 4.55 -1.53
C THR A 28 -4.22 3.27 -2.02
N VAL A 29 -4.39 3.15 -3.34
CA VAL A 29 -4.94 1.95 -3.98
C VAL A 29 -3.82 1.11 -4.60
N VAL A 30 -3.84 -0.19 -4.37
CA VAL A 30 -2.81 -1.14 -4.81
C VAL A 30 -3.44 -2.32 -5.54
N CYS A 31 -2.85 -2.70 -6.68
CA CYS A 31 -3.20 -3.89 -7.43
C CYS A 31 -2.14 -4.98 -7.27
N GLN A 32 -2.57 -6.23 -7.14
CA GLN A 32 -1.72 -7.42 -7.28
C GLN A 32 -1.85 -7.93 -8.73
N PRO A 33 -0.86 -7.68 -9.62
CA PRO A 33 -1.05 -7.87 -11.06
C PRO A 33 -1.36 -9.31 -11.48
N LYS A 34 -0.89 -10.29 -10.70
CA LYS A 34 -1.03 -11.71 -11.03
C LYS A 34 -2.47 -12.20 -10.87
N THR A 35 -3.22 -11.67 -9.90
CA THR A 35 -4.59 -12.08 -9.57
C THR A 35 -5.62 -11.00 -9.90
N GLY A 36 -5.18 -9.78 -10.18
CA GLY A 36 -6.06 -8.63 -10.38
C GLY A 36 -6.79 -8.19 -9.09
N LEU A 37 -6.34 -8.66 -7.93
CA LEU A 37 -6.88 -8.19 -6.65
C LEU A 37 -6.58 -6.69 -6.49
N VAL A 38 -7.59 -5.93 -6.08
CA VAL A 38 -7.46 -4.51 -5.79
C VAL A 38 -7.70 -4.29 -4.31
N PHE A 39 -6.73 -3.66 -3.66
CA PHE A 39 -6.75 -3.29 -2.26
C PHE A 39 -6.65 -1.78 -2.10
N GLU A 40 -7.18 -1.26 -1.00
CA GLU A 40 -6.94 0.11 -0.56
C GLU A 40 -6.37 0.09 0.85
N VAL A 41 -5.38 0.95 1.08
CA VAL A 41 -4.69 1.10 2.35
C VAL A 41 -5.09 2.43 2.97
N PHE A 42 -5.70 2.37 4.14
CA PHE A 42 -6.08 3.54 4.92
C PHE A 42 -5.09 3.75 6.06
N SER A 43 -4.42 4.91 6.11
CA SER A 43 -3.71 5.37 7.30
C SER A 43 -4.74 5.92 8.29
N ASN A 44 -4.97 5.20 9.40
CA ASN A 44 -5.99 5.60 10.36
C ASN A 44 -5.41 6.60 11.38
N GLU A 45 -5.82 7.86 11.30
CA GLU A 45 -5.96 8.71 12.49
C GLU A 45 -7.37 8.58 13.08
N GLU A 46 -8.40 8.38 12.26
CA GLU A 46 -9.78 8.09 12.66
C GLU A 46 -10.35 6.85 11.93
N PRO A 47 -11.27 6.09 12.55
CA PRO A 47 -11.86 4.92 11.92
C PRO A 47 -12.79 5.35 10.78
N VAL A 48 -12.38 5.14 9.54
CA VAL A 48 -13.30 5.14 8.40
C VAL A 48 -14.33 4.05 8.66
N ALA A 49 -15.62 4.41 8.68
CA ALA A 49 -16.71 3.45 8.73
C ALA A 49 -16.74 2.69 7.39
N ILE A 50 -15.96 1.61 7.31
CA ILE A 50 -15.94 0.72 6.17
C ILE A 50 -17.23 -0.11 6.25
N THR A 51 -18.24 0.26 5.47
CA THR A 51 -19.56 -0.39 5.46
C THR A 51 -19.59 -1.63 4.56
N THR A 52 -18.43 -2.17 4.17
CA THR A 52 -18.35 -3.22 3.17
C THR A 52 -18.27 -4.60 3.84
N ASP A 53 -19.01 -5.58 3.33
CA ASP A 53 -18.83 -7.01 3.66
C ASP A 53 -17.51 -7.60 3.11
N ASN A 54 -16.63 -6.75 2.58
CA ASN A 54 -15.37 -7.14 1.98
C ASN A 54 -14.32 -7.49 3.03
N PHE A 55 -13.31 -8.24 2.59
CA PHE A 55 -12.12 -8.52 3.39
C PHE A 55 -11.47 -7.24 3.93
N GLN A 56 -11.15 -7.25 5.22
CA GLN A 56 -10.40 -6.20 5.89
C GLN A 56 -9.36 -6.78 6.85
N LYS A 57 -8.18 -6.16 6.92
CA LYS A 57 -7.13 -6.55 7.86
C LYS A 57 -6.35 -5.34 8.34
N LYS A 58 -6.05 -5.32 9.63
CA LYS A 58 -5.36 -4.20 10.30
C LYS A 58 -3.90 -4.52 10.52
N TYR A 59 -3.06 -3.53 10.29
CA TYR A 59 -1.63 -3.59 10.49
C TYR A 59 -1.14 -2.36 11.25
N SER A 60 0.11 -2.40 11.70
CA SER A 60 0.75 -1.28 12.36
C SER A 60 2.16 -1.13 11.82
N TYR A 61 2.50 0.10 11.43
CA TYR A 61 3.83 0.50 11.02
C TYR A 61 4.49 1.28 12.16
N GLN A 62 5.78 1.04 12.36
CA GLN A 62 6.59 1.78 13.32
C GLN A 62 7.61 2.59 12.52
N SER A 63 7.42 3.91 12.46
CA SER A 63 8.36 4.79 11.78
C SER A 63 9.72 4.75 12.50
N PRO A 64 10.84 4.62 11.77
CA PRO A 64 12.18 4.83 12.33
C PRO A 64 12.50 6.29 12.67
N ILE A 65 11.71 7.26 12.20
CA ILE A 65 11.96 8.70 12.40
C ILE A 65 11.26 9.21 13.64
N VAL A 66 10.03 8.77 13.85
CA VAL A 66 9.23 9.12 15.01
C VAL A 66 9.10 7.87 15.88
N ALA A 67 10.10 7.63 16.73
CA ALA A 67 10.25 6.40 17.51
C ALA A 67 9.02 6.05 18.38
N ASP A 68 8.19 7.04 18.73
CA ASP A 68 6.99 6.86 19.55
C ASP A 68 5.67 6.83 18.74
N ALA A 69 5.71 7.03 17.41
CA ALA A 69 4.52 6.98 16.57
C ALA A 69 4.34 5.59 15.95
N LYS A 70 3.27 4.89 16.39
CA LYS A 70 2.75 3.71 15.70
C LYS A 70 1.60 4.12 14.80
N GLU A 71 1.82 4.05 13.51
CA GLU A 71 0.82 4.36 12.50
C GLU A 71 -0.03 3.12 12.21
N LYS A 72 -1.34 3.22 12.48
CA LYS A 72 -2.26 2.12 12.24
C LYS A 72 -2.77 2.17 10.82
N HIS A 73 -2.70 1.04 10.14
CA HIS A 73 -3.16 0.94 8.76
C HIS A 73 -4.25 -0.13 8.63
N THR A 74 -5.25 0.13 7.80
CA THR A 74 -6.26 -0.88 7.44
C THR A 74 -6.17 -1.15 5.95
N ILE A 75 -6.02 -2.43 5.59
CA ILE A 75 -6.13 -2.89 4.21
C ILE A 75 -7.56 -3.39 3.99
N VAL A 76 -8.21 -2.91 2.94
CA VAL A 76 -9.54 -3.35 2.49
C VAL A 76 -9.42 -3.86 1.07
N MET A 77 -10.08 -4.97 0.76
CA MET A 77 -10.18 -5.46 -0.61
C MET A 77 -11.43 -4.89 -1.31
N HIS A 78 -11.27 -4.36 -2.52
CA HIS A 78 -12.39 -3.88 -3.34
C HIS A 78 -12.86 -4.91 -4.36
N VAL A 79 -11.92 -5.63 -4.97
CA VAL A 79 -12.21 -6.53 -6.09
C VAL A 79 -11.40 -7.81 -5.97
N ASN A 80 -12.06 -8.96 -6.17
CA ASN A 80 -11.48 -10.29 -6.28
C ASN A 80 -11.94 -10.96 -7.58
N PRO A 81 -11.34 -10.59 -8.73
CA PRO A 81 -11.80 -11.11 -10.01
C PRO A 81 -11.40 -12.57 -10.20
N SER A 82 -10.34 -13.02 -9.50
CA SER A 82 -9.85 -14.40 -9.52
C SER A 82 -10.70 -15.36 -8.69
N GLY A 83 -11.66 -14.86 -7.89
CA GLY A 83 -12.48 -15.70 -7.00
C GLY A 83 -11.67 -16.46 -5.96
N LEU A 84 -10.54 -15.91 -5.52
CA LEU A 84 -9.67 -16.55 -4.54
C LEU A 84 -10.38 -16.72 -3.19
N PRO A 85 -10.13 -17.83 -2.48
CA PRO A 85 -10.67 -18.04 -1.14
C PRO A 85 -10.03 -17.09 -0.13
N LEU A 86 -10.69 -16.92 1.03
CA LEU A 86 -10.33 -15.93 2.04
C LEU A 86 -8.92 -16.12 2.62
N ASP A 87 -8.51 -17.36 2.84
CA ASP A 87 -7.17 -17.72 3.32
C ASP A 87 -6.07 -17.24 2.35
N MET A 88 -6.27 -17.41 1.05
CA MET A 88 -5.34 -16.90 0.04
C MET A 88 -5.36 -15.37 -0.04
N ILE A 89 -6.52 -14.74 0.16
CA ILE A 89 -6.61 -13.26 0.24
C ILE A 89 -5.83 -12.75 1.45
N GLU A 90 -5.93 -13.43 2.60
CA GLU A 90 -5.20 -13.10 3.82
C GLU A 90 -3.69 -13.18 3.64
N GLU A 91 -3.19 -14.23 2.98
CA GLU A 91 -1.77 -14.37 2.65
C GLU A 91 -1.30 -13.24 1.71
N ILE A 92 -2.09 -12.93 0.68
CA ILE A 92 -1.76 -11.85 -0.27
C ILE A 92 -1.78 -10.49 0.44
N ALA A 93 -2.70 -10.26 1.38
CA ALA A 93 -2.73 -9.04 2.18
C ALA A 93 -1.49 -8.91 3.08
N ASP A 94 -0.98 -10.01 3.63
CA ASP A 94 0.28 -10.01 4.40
C ASP A 94 1.49 -9.70 3.51
N MET A 95 1.52 -10.24 2.29
CA MET A 95 2.54 -9.90 1.29
C MET A 95 2.46 -8.42 0.89
N LEU A 96 1.24 -7.91 0.67
CA LEU A 96 0.99 -6.50 0.37
C LEU A 96 1.49 -5.62 1.52
N TRP A 97 1.18 -5.97 2.77
CA TRP A 97 1.63 -5.20 3.92
C TRP A 97 3.16 -5.17 4.04
N ALA A 98 3.84 -6.29 3.78
CA ALA A 98 5.29 -6.33 3.79
C ALA A 98 5.89 -5.43 2.70
N TRP A 99 5.31 -5.45 1.49
CA TRP A 99 5.72 -4.58 0.39
C TRP A 99 5.47 -3.10 0.71
N TYR A 100 4.28 -2.77 1.22
CA TYR A 100 3.89 -1.41 1.57
C TYR A 100 4.72 -0.84 2.73
N SER A 101 5.02 -1.66 3.75
CA SER A 101 5.92 -1.27 4.85
C SER A 101 7.33 -0.94 4.36
N ALA A 102 7.82 -1.65 3.32
CA ALA A 102 9.11 -1.35 2.71
C ALA A 102 9.06 -0.01 1.95
N TYR A 103 7.94 0.30 1.30
CA TYR A 103 7.69 1.62 0.70
C TYR A 103 7.67 2.73 1.76
N LEU A 104 6.91 2.59 2.85
CA LEU A 104 6.88 3.57 3.95
C LEU A 104 8.27 3.83 4.54
N LYS A 105 9.06 2.76 4.75
CA LYS A 105 10.43 2.88 5.22
C LYS A 105 11.33 3.65 4.25
N TRP A 106 11.11 3.51 2.95
CA TRP A 106 11.84 4.26 1.94
C TRP A 106 11.42 5.75 1.93
N GLU A 107 10.13 6.05 2.01
CA GLU A 107 9.59 7.41 2.15
C GLU A 107 10.16 8.13 3.37
N ASP A 108 10.13 7.47 4.53
CA ASP A 108 10.77 7.96 5.75
C ASP A 108 12.26 8.27 5.49
N GLY A 109 12.99 7.33 4.90
CA GLY A 109 14.39 7.54 4.52
C GLY A 109 14.62 8.80 3.67
N ASN A 110 13.73 9.10 2.73
CA ASN A 110 13.80 10.31 1.92
C ASN A 110 13.56 11.57 2.75
N ILE A 111 12.54 11.58 3.61
CA ILE A 111 12.23 12.70 4.51
C ILE A 111 13.42 12.99 5.43
N ALA A 112 14.00 11.95 6.03
CA ALA A 112 15.18 12.07 6.89
C ALA A 112 16.38 12.67 6.15
N ASN A 113 16.57 12.33 4.87
CA ASN A 113 17.66 12.86 4.06
C ASN A 113 17.42 14.31 3.60
N GLN A 114 16.17 14.68 3.31
CA GLN A 114 15.81 16.06 2.96
C GLN A 114 15.97 17.03 4.14
N ASN A 115 15.73 16.54 5.36
CA ASN A 115 15.87 17.32 6.60
C ASN A 115 17.31 17.41 7.13
N ARG A 116 18.32 16.86 6.43
CA ARG A 116 19.72 17.07 6.79
C ARG A 116 20.15 18.48 6.34
N PRO A 117 20.67 19.34 7.24
CA PRO A 117 21.26 20.60 6.80
C PRO A 117 22.39 20.28 5.83
N ARG A 118 22.37 20.93 4.65
CA ARG A 118 23.51 20.92 3.74
C ARG A 118 24.67 21.58 4.47
N LEU A 119 25.54 20.77 5.05
CA LEU A 119 26.84 21.23 5.53
C LEU A 119 27.65 21.59 4.28
N ASN A 120 27.67 22.88 3.96
CA ASN A 120 28.63 23.48 3.04
C ASN A 120 29.99 23.61 3.74
#